data_AF-A0A1I0LJ45-F1
#
_entry.id   AF-A0A1I0LJ45-F1
#
_cell.length_a   1.000
_cell.length_b   1.000
_cell.length_c   1.000
_cell.angle_alpha   90.00
_cell.angle_beta   90.00
_cell.angle_gamma   90.00
#
_symmetry.space_group_name_H-M   'P 1'
#
loop_
_entity.id
_entity.type
_entity.pdbx_description
1 polymer ?
#
loop_
_entity_poly.entity_id
_entity_poly.type
_entity_poly.pdbx_seq_one_letter_code
_entity_poly.pdbx_strand_id
1 'polypeptide(L)'
;MFHRHAPRLHAYIKRRLGRTLADDIVAEAFATAFRQRGRFDGRSEFAAWLWGIASNLIAKHHRQETRMYRAFARTGVDPAEDGIAELVSDRMTAAAQGLIWRRPSPH
;
A
#
# COMPACT_ATOMS: atom_id res chain seq x y z
N MET A 1 11.90 -16.84 2.39
CA MET A 1 11.55 -15.54 3.01
C MET A 1 10.18 -15.02 2.55
N PHE A 2 9.92 -14.86 1.25
CA PHE A 2 8.68 -14.27 0.70
C PHE A 2 7.36 -14.93 1.14
N HIS A 3 7.26 -16.26 1.10
CA HIS A 3 6.01 -16.98 1.40
C HIS A 3 5.60 -16.89 2.88
N ARG A 4 6.54 -16.64 3.79
CA ARG A 4 6.25 -16.49 5.21
C ARG A 4 5.53 -15.16 5.54
N HIS A 5 5.73 -14.13 4.72
CA HIS A 5 5.16 -12.80 4.97
C HIS A 5 3.84 -12.56 4.23
N ALA A 6 3.59 -13.29 3.13
CA ALA A 6 2.39 -13.12 2.31
C ALA A 6 1.08 -13.24 3.11
N PRO A 7 0.88 -14.21 4.04
CA PRO A 7 -0.39 -14.31 4.77
C PRO A 7 -0.64 -13.13 5.72
N ARG A 8 0.39 -12.64 6.41
CA ARG A 8 0.27 -11.50 7.34
C ARG A 8 0.05 -10.20 6.58
N LEU A 9 0.73 -10.03 5.46
CA LEU A 9 0.57 -8.87 4.59
C LEU A 9 -0.83 -8.84 3.97
N HIS A 10 -1.28 -9.98 3.44
CA HIS A 10 -2.62 -10.13 2.87
C HIS A 10 -3.71 -9.86 3.91
N ALA A 11 -3.61 -10.45 5.11
CA ALA A 11 -4.58 -10.20 6.18
C ALA A 11 -4.65 -8.72 6.59
N TYR A 12 -3.50 -8.04 6.64
CA TYR A 12 -3.44 -6.60 6.92
C TYR A 12 -4.12 -5.77 5.82
N ILE A 13 -3.81 -6.05 4.54
CA ILE A 13 -4.39 -5.31 3.42
C ILE A 13 -5.90 -5.60 3.32
N LYS A 14 -6.31 -6.86 3.48
CA LYS A 14 -7.72 -7.26 3.47
C LYS A 14 -8.55 -6.52 4.53
N ARG A 15 -7.99 -6.29 5.72
CA ARG A 15 -8.65 -5.46 6.76
C ARG A 15 -8.79 -3.99 6.36
N ARG A 16 -7.94 -3.51 5.45
CA ARG A 16 -7.82 -2.09 5.09
C ARG A 16 -8.32 -1.72 3.71
N LEU A 17 -8.63 -2.67 2.83
CA LEU A 17 -9.09 -2.39 1.47
C LEU A 17 -10.17 -3.40 1.03
N GLY A 18 -10.59 -4.30 1.91
CA GLY A 18 -11.47 -5.41 1.54
C GLY A 18 -10.73 -6.52 0.78
N ARG A 19 -11.46 -7.61 0.50
CA ARG A 19 -10.87 -8.82 -0.10
C ARG A 19 -10.41 -8.60 -1.53
N THR A 20 -11.22 -7.93 -2.35
CA THR A 20 -10.97 -7.76 -3.79
C THR A 20 -9.63 -7.07 -4.04
N LEU A 21 -9.39 -5.93 -3.38
CA LEU A 21 -8.16 -5.17 -3.53
C LEU A 21 -6.95 -5.80 -2.83
N ALA A 22 -7.18 -6.68 -1.86
CA ALA A 22 -6.07 -7.30 -1.12
C ALA A 22 -5.19 -8.14 -2.03
N ASP A 23 -5.78 -8.94 -2.91
CA ASP A 23 -5.04 -9.80 -3.84
C ASP A 23 -4.20 -8.95 -4.81
N ASP A 24 -4.79 -7.88 -5.37
CA ASP A 24 -4.12 -6.96 -6.30
C ASP A 24 -2.95 -6.22 -5.66
N ILE A 25 -3.16 -5.64 -4.47
CA ILE A 25 -2.12 -4.87 -3.78
C ILE A 25 -1.00 -5.79 -3.29
N VAL A 26 -1.31 -7.02 -2.88
CA VAL A 26 -0.28 -8.02 -2.56
C VAL A 26 0.54 -8.33 -3.81
N ALA A 27 -0.10 -8.62 -4.95
CA ALA A 27 0.60 -8.88 -6.21
C ALA A 27 1.48 -7.70 -6.63
N GLU A 28 0.97 -6.47 -6.56
CA GLU A 28 1.73 -5.25 -6.90
C GLU A 28 2.91 -5.02 -5.94
N ALA A 29 2.73 -5.28 -4.63
CA ALA A 29 3.79 -5.17 -3.65
C ALA A 29 4.95 -6.13 -3.96
N PHE A 30 4.62 -7.39 -4.26
CA PHE A 30 5.63 -8.39 -4.62
C PHE A 30 6.31 -8.06 -5.95
N ALA A 31 5.56 -7.64 -6.97
CA ALA A 31 6.13 -7.23 -8.25
C ALA A 31 7.07 -6.02 -8.09
N THR A 32 6.69 -5.07 -7.24
CA THR A 32 7.50 -3.89 -6.93
C THR A 32 8.78 -4.27 -6.19
N ALA A 33 8.67 -5.13 -5.17
CA ALA A 33 9.83 -5.64 -4.45
C ALA A 33 10.78 -6.39 -5.39
N PHE A 34 10.26 -7.19 -6.32
CA PHE A 34 11.09 -7.89 -7.31
C PHE A 34 11.82 -6.92 -8.24
N ARG A 35 11.14 -5.89 -8.76
CA ARG A 35 11.78 -4.86 -9.60
C ARG A 35 12.85 -4.07 -8.86
N GLN A 36 12.62 -3.79 -7.58
CA GLN A 36 13.53 -2.97 -6.77
C GLN A 36 14.60 -3.77 -6.03
N ARG A 37 14.61 -5.11 -6.13
CA ARG A 37 15.53 -5.99 -5.38
C ARG A 37 17.01 -5.63 -5.56
N GLY A 38 17.41 -5.11 -6.72
CA GLY A 38 18.79 -4.68 -6.97
C GLY A 38 19.21 -3.40 -6.23
N ARG A 39 18.23 -2.64 -5.70
CA ARG A 39 18.45 -1.48 -4.83
C ARG A 39 18.33 -1.83 -3.35
N PHE A 40 17.92 -3.06 -3.04
CA PHE A 40 17.87 -3.53 -1.67
C PHE A 40 19.30 -3.90 -1.24
N ASP A 41 19.85 -3.08 -0.36
CA ASP A 41 21.23 -3.16 0.13
C ASP A 41 21.36 -4.02 1.40
N GLY A 42 20.28 -4.69 1.83
CA GLY A 42 20.29 -5.55 3.01
C GLY A 42 20.38 -4.81 4.35
N ARG A 43 20.30 -3.47 4.38
CA ARG A 43 20.38 -2.68 5.61
C ARG A 43 19.17 -2.83 6.54
N SER A 44 18.08 -3.44 6.07
CA SER A 44 16.88 -3.73 6.84
C SER A 44 16.40 -5.16 6.57
N GLU A 45 15.56 -5.72 7.45
CA GLU A 45 14.89 -6.97 7.13
C GLU A 45 14.02 -6.81 5.87
N PHE A 46 14.08 -7.79 4.96
CA PHE A 46 13.26 -7.83 3.75
C PHE A 46 11.76 -7.60 4.06
N ALA A 47 11.28 -8.09 5.20
CA ALA A 47 9.92 -7.88 5.68
C ALA A 47 9.60 -6.39 5.85
N ALA A 48 10.44 -5.65 6.59
CA ALA A 48 10.22 -4.22 6.85
C ALA A 48 10.17 -3.42 5.55
N TRP A 49 11.04 -3.76 4.59
CA TRP A 49 11.05 -3.14 3.27
C TRP A 49 9.75 -3.44 2.48
N LEU A 50 9.28 -4.68 2.48
CA LEU A 50 8.01 -5.07 1.84
C LEU A 50 6.80 -4.38 2.48
N TRP A 51 6.78 -4.22 3.81
CA TRP A 51 5.75 -3.47 4.53
C TRP A 51 5.72 -1.99 4.13
N GLY A 52 6.89 -1.39 3.89
CA GLY A 52 7.00 -0.03 3.37
C GLY A 52 6.38 0.12 1.97
N ILE A 53 6.66 -0.84 1.08
CA ILE A 53 6.06 -0.88 -0.26
C ILE A 53 4.53 -0.97 -0.15
N ALA A 54 4.01 -1.92 0.63
CA ALA A 54 2.57 -2.11 0.76
C ALA A 54 1.86 -0.89 1.38
N SER A 55 2.45 -0.25 2.39
CA SER A 55 1.90 0.97 2.99
C SER A 55 1.80 2.12 1.98
N ASN A 56 2.81 2.26 1.10
CA ASN A 56 2.77 3.25 0.03
C ASN A 56 1.68 2.96 -1.01
N LEU A 57 1.46 1.68 -1.36
CA LEU A 57 0.42 1.26 -2.28
C LEU A 57 -0.98 1.51 -1.71
N ILE A 58 -1.22 1.16 -0.44
CA ILE A 58 -2.48 1.46 0.26
C ILE A 58 -2.73 2.98 0.28
N ALA A 59 -1.72 3.78 0.65
CA ALA A 59 -1.85 5.23 0.67
C ALA A 59 -2.12 5.83 -0.73
N LYS A 60 -1.55 5.25 -1.79
CA LYS A 60 -1.82 5.64 -3.17
C LYS A 60 -3.26 5.32 -3.55
N HIS A 61 -3.77 4.15 -3.17
CA HIS A 61 -5.14 3.73 -3.42
C HIS A 61 -6.15 4.70 -2.79
N HIS A 62 -6.03 4.99 -1.49
CA HIS A 62 -6.91 5.95 -0.81
C HIS A 62 -6.87 7.36 -1.45
N ARG A 63 -5.70 7.82 -1.90
CA ARG A 63 -5.58 9.13 -2.58
C ARG A 63 -6.30 9.12 -3.94
N GLN A 64 -6.24 8.02 -4.67
CA GLN A 64 -6.95 7.88 -5.95
C GLN A 64 -8.46 7.87 -5.71
N GLU A 65 -8.94 7.07 -4.77
CA GLU A 65 -10.34 6.97 -4.39
C GLU A 65 -10.90 8.33 -3.92
N THR A 66 -10.18 9.02 -3.02
CA THR A 66 -10.55 10.38 -2.58
C THR A 66 -10.63 11.36 -3.75
N ARG A 67 -9.72 11.26 -4.73
CA ARG A 67 -9.74 12.10 -5.93
C ARG A 67 -10.94 11.77 -6.81
N MET A 68 -11.29 10.49 -6.98
CA MET A 68 -12.46 10.07 -7.74
C MET A 68 -13.75 10.57 -7.10
N TYR A 69 -13.91 10.43 -5.78
CA TYR A 69 -15.07 10.98 -5.07
C TYR A 69 -15.18 12.50 -5.16
N ARG A 70 -14.06 13.22 -5.09
CA ARG A 70 -14.06 14.67 -5.30
C ARG A 70 -14.43 15.06 -6.73
N ALA A 71 -14.07 14.25 -7.72
CA ALA A 71 -14.49 14.46 -9.10
C ALA A 71 -16.00 14.19 -9.25
N PHE A 72 -16.51 13.11 -8.66
CA PHE A 72 -17.94 12.79 -8.60
C PHE A 72 -18.76 13.93 -8.03
N ALA A 73 -18.40 14.42 -6.83
CA ALA A 73 -19.11 15.50 -6.18
C ALA A 73 -19.18 16.78 -7.03
N ARG A 74 -18.29 16.93 -8.01
CA ARG A 74 -18.27 18.07 -8.95
C ARG A 74 -19.07 17.81 -10.23
N THR A 75 -19.23 16.56 -10.66
CA THR A 75 -19.83 16.20 -11.96
C THR A 75 -21.16 15.46 -11.86
N GLY A 76 -21.51 14.93 -10.69
CA GLY A 76 -22.74 14.16 -10.45
C GLY A 76 -22.76 12.75 -11.04
N VAL A 77 -21.63 12.23 -11.55
CA VAL A 77 -21.49 10.87 -12.12
C VAL A 77 -20.78 9.93 -11.14
N ASP A 78 -21.51 8.96 -10.57
CA ASP A 78 -21.02 8.10 -9.48
C ASP A 78 -20.02 7.04 -9.99
N PRO A 79 -18.75 7.06 -9.55
CA PRO A 79 -17.78 6.01 -9.85
C PRO A 79 -17.96 4.77 -8.95
N ALA A 80 -18.78 4.84 -7.91
CA ALA A 80 -18.94 3.79 -6.90
C ALA A 80 -19.92 2.67 -7.30
N GLU A 81 -20.62 2.78 -8.44
CA GLU A 81 -21.33 1.63 -9.01
C GLU A 81 -20.38 0.44 -9.29
N ASP A 82 -19.07 0.70 -9.40
CA ASP A 82 -18.02 -0.33 -9.54
C ASP A 82 -17.31 -0.72 -8.22
N GLY A 83 -17.73 -0.15 -7.08
CA GLY A 83 -17.39 -0.64 -5.73
C GLY A 83 -16.43 0.23 -4.90
N ILE A 84 -16.52 0.00 -3.59
CA ILE A 84 -15.72 0.50 -2.45
C ILE A 84 -16.36 1.67 -1.68
N ALA A 85 -17.46 1.41 -0.97
CA ALA A 85 -17.75 2.16 0.25
C ALA A 85 -17.07 1.45 1.43
N GLU A 86 -16.23 2.17 2.19
CA GLU A 86 -15.85 1.92 3.60
C GLU A 86 -14.34 1.99 3.87
N LEU A 87 -13.73 3.19 3.76
CA LEU A 87 -12.33 3.43 4.17
C LEU A 87 -12.08 4.80 4.81
N VAL A 88 -13.00 5.26 5.64
CA VAL A 88 -12.72 6.38 6.54
C VAL A 88 -12.39 5.83 7.92
N SER A 89 -11.13 6.03 8.32
CA SER A 89 -10.56 5.94 9.68
C SER A 89 -9.63 4.76 9.95
N ASP A 90 -8.37 4.88 9.56
CA ASP A 90 -7.28 4.33 10.37
C ASP A 90 -6.02 5.21 10.28
N ARG A 91 -6.21 6.48 10.66
CA ARG A 91 -5.14 7.48 10.81
C ARG A 91 -4.32 7.13 12.06
N MET A 92 -3.56 6.05 12.05
CA MET A 92 -2.42 5.76 12.94
C MET A 92 -1.86 4.35 12.70
N THR A 93 -0.91 4.16 11.78
CA THR A 93 0.18 3.15 11.89
C THR A 93 1.26 3.32 10.80
N ALA A 94 1.90 4.48 10.75
CA ALA A 94 3.21 4.59 10.09
C ALA A 94 4.20 5.46 10.88
N ALA A 95 3.95 5.66 12.18
CA ALA A 95 4.85 6.40 13.07
C ALA A 95 5.71 5.48 13.98
N ALA A 96 5.64 4.16 13.84
CA ALA A 96 6.32 3.23 14.76
C ALA A 96 7.45 2.40 14.13
N GLN A 97 7.86 2.65 12.88
CA GLN A 97 9.04 1.98 12.27
C GLN A 97 9.95 2.95 11.50
N GLY A 98 9.84 4.25 11.80
CA GLY A 98 10.53 5.32 11.08
C GLY A 98 11.71 5.92 11.85
N LEU A 99 12.61 5.12 12.40
CA LEU A 99 14.00 5.54 12.44
C LEU A 99 14.63 4.94 11.18
N ILE A 100 15.25 5.77 10.34
CA ILE A 100 15.93 5.39 9.09
C ILE A 100 15.01 5.34 7.85
N TRP A 101 14.49 6.50 7.42
CA TRP A 101 14.36 6.74 5.98
C TRP A 101 14.81 8.15 5.62
N ARG A 102 16.13 8.35 5.65
CA ARG A 102 16.77 9.46 4.94
C ARG A 102 17.27 8.89 3.61
N ARG A 103 16.57 9.25 2.53
CA ARG A 103 16.94 8.96 1.13
C ARG A 103 18.41 9.38 0.90
N PRO A 104 19.34 8.48 0.51
CA PRO A 104 20.64 8.92 0.03
C PRO A 104 20.47 9.41 -1.42
N SER A 105 20.91 10.64 -1.67
CA SER A 105 21.08 11.16 -3.02
C SER A 105 22.17 10.37 -3.75
N PRO A 106 21.98 9.95 -5.01
CA PRO A 106 23.10 9.50 -5.81
C PRO A 106 23.93 10.73 -6.24
N HIS A 107 25.25 10.60 -6.15
CA HIS A 107 26.23 11.52 -6.72
C HIS A 107 26.22 11.43 -8.26
#